data_AF-A0A7R9Q9U0-F1
#
_entry.id   AF-A0A7R9Q9U0-F1
#
_cell.length_a   1.000
_cell.length_b   1.000
_cell.length_c   1.000
_cell.angle_alpha   90.00
_cell.angle_beta   90.00
_cell.angle_gamma   90.00
#
_symmetry.space_group_name_H-M   'P 1'
#
loop_
_entity.id
_entity.type
_entity.pdbx_description
1 polymer ?
#
loop_
_entity_poly.entity_id
_entity_poly.type
_entity_poly.pdbx_seq_one_letter_code
_entity_poly.pdbx_strand_id
1 'polypeptide(L)'
;MLDSKKPRYERILLKLSGEALAGNKDMGIDAQVLDQMSLSIAHLVGLGVQVGIVVGGGNLYRGSQLQKDGLVGRVTGDQMGMLATVMNGLALRDALVRRNIKTRLMSALPIGAVVEAYSSRDAIRHLTQGEVCVFVAGTGNPFFTTDTAACLRGIEIEANLILKATKVDGVYNKDPSKYDDAVKYDHLSFDEVLDEKLGVMDLTAICLCRDHNVPLQVFDMNKSGALLSVVMGEKEGTHEDHMINDLKKDAEDRMNKSLESLEHGFAKVRTGRAHPSILNGVMVPYYGSDVPLNQVANVGVEDSRTLLVQPFERSMVSAIDKAIRESDLGLNPVTADAIRVPMAALTEETRKDMQKVARNEAENAKVAIRNIRRDVLGDIKSLLKDKEISEDDERRAGDDIQKITDKFVAEVDKRLAAKEAELMKV
;
A
#
# COMPACT_ATOMS: atom_id res chain seq x y z
N MET A 1 -5.74 -1.11 -42.73
CA MET A 1 -6.12 -0.41 -41.48
C MET A 1 -5.22 -0.96 -40.41
N LEU A 2 -4.22 -0.20 -39.96
CA LEU A 2 -3.39 -0.58 -38.82
C LEU A 2 -4.26 -0.39 -37.58
N ASP A 3 -4.64 -1.47 -36.90
CA ASP A 3 -5.20 -1.39 -35.56
C ASP A 3 -4.20 -0.65 -34.68
N SER A 4 -4.42 0.65 -34.47
CA SER A 4 -3.58 1.45 -33.59
C SER A 4 -3.83 0.98 -32.18
N LYS A 5 -3.01 0.02 -31.70
CA LYS A 5 -2.93 -0.28 -30.27
C LYS A 5 -2.69 1.05 -29.55
N LYS A 6 -3.64 1.48 -28.72
CA LYS A 6 -3.44 2.65 -27.86
C LYS A 6 -2.38 2.30 -26.80
N PRO A 7 -1.50 3.24 -26.44
CA PRO A 7 -0.59 3.05 -25.31
C PRO A 7 -1.39 2.83 -24.02
N ARG A 8 -0.89 1.97 -23.12
CA ARG A 8 -1.52 1.71 -21.81
C ARG A 8 -1.40 2.91 -20.89
N TYR A 9 -0.31 3.67 -21.02
CA TYR A 9 -0.01 4.83 -20.19
C TYR A 9 -0.01 6.10 -21.04
N GLU A 10 -0.78 7.10 -20.65
CA GLU A 10 -0.91 8.36 -21.38
C GLU A 10 0.20 9.34 -21.02
N ARG A 11 0.62 9.38 -19.75
CA ARG A 11 1.70 10.20 -19.24
C ARG A 11 2.69 9.36 -18.44
N ILE A 12 3.97 9.47 -18.79
CA ILE A 12 5.04 8.73 -18.13
C ILE A 12 6.12 9.68 -17.62
N LEU A 13 6.87 9.22 -16.62
CA LEU A 13 8.13 9.83 -16.23
C LEU A 13 9.28 8.84 -16.41
N LEU A 14 10.14 9.10 -17.39
CA LEU A 14 11.32 8.31 -17.68
C LEU A 14 12.53 8.82 -16.90
N LYS A 15 13.03 8.03 -15.95
CA LYS A 15 14.29 8.27 -15.27
C LYS A 15 15.43 7.58 -16.01
N LEU A 16 16.37 8.39 -16.49
CA LEU A 16 17.62 7.96 -17.11
C LEU A 16 18.77 8.07 -16.10
N SER A 17 19.56 7.00 -15.97
CA SER A 17 20.86 7.08 -15.28
C SER A 17 21.83 7.92 -16.12
N GLY A 18 22.68 8.71 -15.45
CA GLY A 18 23.69 9.49 -16.15
C GLY A 18 24.71 8.58 -16.84
N GLU A 19 25.08 7.49 -16.18
CA GLU A 19 25.97 6.45 -16.68
C GLU A 19 25.47 5.81 -17.97
N ALA A 20 24.14 5.73 -18.17
CA ALA A 20 23.57 5.25 -19.42
C ALA A 20 23.99 6.15 -20.60
N LEU A 21 24.09 7.47 -20.40
CA LEU A 21 24.50 8.42 -21.44
C LEU A 21 25.97 8.33 -21.83
N ALA A 22 26.83 7.71 -21.01
CA ALA A 22 28.24 7.54 -21.36
C ALA A 22 28.47 6.40 -22.37
N GLY A 23 27.49 5.51 -22.56
CA GLY A 23 27.61 4.33 -23.41
C GLY A 23 28.78 3.45 -22.97
N ASN A 24 29.69 3.17 -23.90
CA ASN A 24 30.90 2.37 -23.64
C ASN A 24 32.09 3.20 -23.09
N LYS A 25 31.89 4.50 -22.84
CA LYS A 25 32.92 5.38 -22.28
C LYS A 25 32.80 5.43 -20.76
N ASP A 26 33.92 5.66 -20.08
CA ASP A 26 33.94 5.79 -18.62
C ASP A 26 33.29 7.10 -18.14
N MET A 27 33.43 8.18 -18.91
CA MET A 27 32.85 9.49 -18.64
C MET A 27 32.42 10.21 -19.92
N GLY A 28 31.59 11.23 -19.76
CA GLY A 28 31.12 12.09 -20.85
C GLY A 28 29.75 11.68 -21.38
N ILE A 29 29.43 12.12 -22.59
CA ILE A 29 28.15 11.89 -23.26
C ILE A 29 28.43 11.25 -24.61
N ASP A 30 27.77 10.13 -24.89
CA ASP A 30 27.84 9.44 -26.16
C ASP A 30 26.72 9.88 -27.10
N ALA A 31 27.09 10.40 -28.27
CA ALA A 31 26.14 10.90 -29.26
C ALA A 31 25.26 9.78 -29.83
N GLN A 32 25.76 8.56 -29.98
CA GLN A 32 24.98 7.44 -30.51
C GLN A 32 23.90 7.03 -29.52
N VAL A 33 24.21 7.01 -28.23
CA VAL A 33 23.23 6.71 -27.17
C VAL A 33 22.15 7.78 -27.12
N LEU A 34 22.51 9.07 -27.18
CA LEU A 34 21.53 10.16 -27.26
C LEU A 34 20.64 10.05 -28.50
N ASP A 35 21.21 9.70 -29.65
CA ASP A 35 20.46 9.54 -30.89
C ASP A 35 19.50 8.34 -30.83
N GLN A 36 19.89 7.24 -30.18
CA GLN A 36 19.01 6.08 -29.94
C GLN A 36 17.89 6.40 -28.95
N MET A 37 18.21 7.05 -27.82
CA MET A 37 17.21 7.45 -26.82
C MET A 37 16.18 8.42 -27.41
N SER A 38 16.65 9.42 -28.15
CA SER A 38 15.76 10.39 -28.82
C SER A 38 14.87 9.73 -29.86
N LEU A 39 15.31 8.65 -30.53
CA LEU A 39 14.47 7.86 -31.43
C LEU A 39 13.37 7.11 -30.66
N SER A 40 13.71 6.44 -29.56
CA SER A 40 12.71 5.74 -28.73
C SER A 40 11.68 6.71 -28.15
N ILE A 41 12.11 7.90 -27.71
CA ILE A 41 11.20 8.97 -27.24
C ILE A 41 10.33 9.49 -28.41
N ALA A 42 10.89 9.64 -29.62
CA ALA A 42 10.13 10.04 -30.80
C ALA A 42 8.96 9.10 -31.09
N HIS A 43 9.18 7.79 -30.96
CA HIS A 43 8.12 6.79 -31.14
C HIS A 43 6.99 6.98 -30.13
N LEU A 44 7.30 7.19 -28.85
CA LEU A 44 6.30 7.42 -27.82
C LEU A 44 5.49 8.71 -28.05
N VAL A 45 6.17 9.81 -28.35
CA VAL A 45 5.52 11.09 -28.67
C VAL A 45 4.62 10.94 -29.92
N GLY A 46 5.08 10.17 -30.92
CA GLY A 46 4.29 9.84 -32.11
C GLY A 46 3.01 9.05 -31.82
N LEU A 47 2.95 8.33 -30.70
CA LEU A 47 1.76 7.63 -30.21
C LEU A 47 0.86 8.50 -29.32
N GLY A 48 1.24 9.78 -29.08
CA GLY A 48 0.50 10.71 -28.23
C GLY A 48 0.83 10.60 -26.74
N VAL A 49 1.87 9.85 -26.36
CA VAL A 49 2.30 9.71 -24.96
C VAL A 49 3.00 10.98 -24.50
N GLN A 50 2.61 11.48 -23.33
CA GLN A 50 3.21 12.64 -22.68
C GLN A 50 4.44 12.19 -21.89
N VAL A 51 5.62 12.71 -22.23
CA VAL A 51 6.90 12.20 -21.70
C VAL A 51 7.60 13.26 -20.84
N GLY A 52 7.66 13.00 -19.53
CA GLY A 52 8.59 13.66 -18.61
C GLY A 52 9.89 12.87 -18.50
N ILE A 53 11.03 13.53 -18.34
CA ILE A 53 12.34 12.88 -18.24
C ILE A 53 13.12 13.46 -17.05
N VAL A 54 13.67 12.59 -16.21
CA VAL A 54 14.68 12.94 -15.20
C VAL A 54 15.99 12.28 -15.61
N VAL A 55 17.08 13.05 -15.64
CA VAL A 55 18.40 12.54 -16.04
C VAL A 55 19.42 12.66 -14.92
N GLY A 56 20.15 11.58 -14.66
CA GLY A 56 21.24 11.55 -13.68
C GLY A 56 22.52 12.23 -14.18
N GLY A 57 23.49 12.45 -13.28
CA GLY A 57 24.75 13.17 -13.58
C GLY A 57 26.03 12.33 -13.46
N GLY A 58 25.91 11.04 -13.15
CA GLY A 58 27.04 10.18 -12.77
C GLY A 58 28.07 9.86 -13.88
N ASN A 59 27.75 10.20 -15.13
CA ASN A 59 28.70 10.16 -16.26
C ASN A 59 29.67 11.36 -16.30
N LEU A 60 29.31 12.48 -15.68
CA LEU A 60 30.15 13.69 -15.65
C LEU A 60 30.76 13.92 -14.26
N TYR A 61 30.03 13.54 -13.21
CA TYR A 61 30.49 13.72 -11.85
C TYR A 61 30.16 12.50 -10.97
N ARG A 62 31.19 11.77 -10.56
CA ARG A 62 31.11 10.68 -9.58
C ARG A 62 31.61 11.17 -8.22
N GLY A 63 30.78 11.94 -7.53
CA GLY A 63 31.14 12.59 -6.26
C GLY A 63 31.55 11.65 -5.13
N SER A 64 31.20 10.37 -5.22
CA SER A 64 31.49 9.39 -4.17
C SER A 64 32.98 9.18 -3.92
N GLN A 65 33.86 9.36 -4.93
CA GLN A 65 35.30 9.20 -4.74
C GLN A 65 35.91 10.42 -4.04
N LEU A 66 35.66 11.62 -4.56
CA LEU A 66 36.17 12.89 -4.01
C LEU A 66 35.64 13.19 -2.60
N GLN A 67 34.42 12.73 -2.29
CA GLN A 67 33.86 12.80 -0.95
C GLN A 67 34.52 11.80 0.01
N LYS A 68 34.78 10.56 -0.43
CA LYS A 68 35.49 9.55 0.37
C LYS A 68 36.91 9.98 0.71
N ASP A 69 37.56 10.67 -0.22
CA ASP A 69 38.92 11.20 -0.03
C ASP A 69 38.93 12.48 0.84
N GLY A 70 37.77 12.95 1.30
CA GLY A 70 37.63 14.12 2.19
C GLY A 70 37.91 15.48 1.53
N LEU A 71 38.12 15.51 0.22
CA LEU A 71 38.51 16.70 -0.53
C LEU A 71 37.32 17.61 -0.87
N VAL A 72 36.10 17.07 -0.91
CA VAL A 72 34.87 17.82 -1.21
C VAL A 72 33.79 17.45 -0.20
N GLY A 73 33.19 18.47 0.43
CA GLY A 73 32.06 18.28 1.34
C GLY A 73 30.84 17.71 0.61
N ARG A 74 30.03 16.91 1.31
CA ARG A 74 28.84 16.25 0.74
C ARG A 74 27.91 17.21 0.01
N VAL A 75 27.60 18.36 0.61
CA VAL A 75 26.74 19.40 0.02
C VAL A 75 27.31 19.92 -1.30
N THR A 76 28.59 20.26 -1.34
CA THR A 76 29.27 20.75 -2.54
C THR A 76 29.27 19.70 -3.64
N GLY A 77 29.56 18.44 -3.29
CA GLY A 77 29.54 17.35 -4.27
C GLY A 77 28.14 17.12 -4.85
N ASP A 78 27.09 17.17 -4.03
CA ASP A 78 25.71 17.03 -4.53
C ASP A 78 25.31 18.21 -5.44
N GLN A 79 25.78 19.44 -5.14
CA GLN A 79 25.60 20.59 -6.02
C GLN A 79 26.32 20.41 -7.38
N MET A 80 27.54 19.89 -7.38
CA MET A 80 28.26 19.53 -8.61
C MET A 80 27.51 18.46 -9.40
N GLY A 81 26.96 17.46 -8.71
CA GLY A 81 26.09 16.44 -9.30
C GLY A 81 24.84 17.03 -9.93
N MET A 82 24.16 17.98 -9.27
CA MET A 82 23.01 18.69 -9.81
C MET A 82 23.38 19.46 -11.09
N LEU A 83 24.52 20.15 -11.11
CA LEU A 83 24.99 20.84 -12.32
C LEU A 83 25.34 19.86 -13.46
N ALA A 84 25.88 18.69 -13.15
CA ALA A 84 26.10 17.63 -14.14
C ALA A 84 24.78 17.16 -14.78
N THR A 85 23.69 17.06 -14.02
CA THR A 85 22.36 16.74 -14.62
C THR A 85 21.90 17.84 -15.58
N VAL A 86 22.20 19.11 -15.31
CA VAL A 86 21.87 20.23 -16.20
C VAL A 86 22.61 20.11 -17.52
N MET A 87 23.91 19.78 -17.48
CA MET A 87 24.71 19.54 -18.69
C MET A 87 24.14 18.39 -19.54
N ASN A 88 23.76 17.28 -18.90
CA ASN A 88 23.12 16.16 -19.59
C ASN A 88 21.76 16.54 -20.19
N GLY A 89 20.95 17.30 -19.46
CA GLY A 89 19.65 17.76 -19.93
C GLY A 89 19.75 18.69 -21.14
N LEU A 90 20.77 19.56 -21.19
CA LEU A 90 21.05 20.37 -22.37
C LEU A 90 21.37 19.51 -23.60
N ALA A 91 22.25 18.51 -23.43
CA ALA A 91 22.60 17.60 -24.52
C ALA A 91 21.39 16.78 -25.01
N LEU A 92 20.55 16.31 -24.07
CA LEU A 92 19.34 15.56 -24.38
C LEU A 92 18.30 16.42 -25.10
N ARG A 93 18.09 17.67 -24.65
CA ARG A 93 17.20 18.62 -25.30
C ARG A 93 17.62 18.83 -26.76
N ASP A 94 18.89 19.09 -27.01
CA ASP A 94 19.39 19.29 -28.38
C ASP A 94 19.24 18.03 -29.24
N ALA A 95 19.44 16.83 -28.67
CA ALA A 95 19.19 15.57 -29.39
C ALA A 95 17.71 15.40 -29.77
N LEU A 96 16.78 15.74 -28.89
CA LEU A 96 15.34 15.71 -29.15
C LEU A 96 14.92 16.76 -30.19
N VAL A 97 15.44 17.99 -30.07
CA VAL A 97 15.17 19.09 -31.01
C VAL A 97 15.68 18.76 -32.42
N ARG A 98 16.85 18.12 -32.56
CA ARG A 98 17.35 17.63 -33.86
C ARG A 98 16.40 16.65 -34.54
N ARG A 99 15.53 15.98 -33.78
CA ARG A 99 14.46 15.09 -34.28
C ARG A 99 13.10 15.77 -34.41
N ASN A 100 13.06 17.10 -34.35
CA ASN A 100 11.84 17.91 -34.42
C ASN A 100 10.86 17.65 -33.26
N ILE A 101 11.37 17.23 -32.10
CA ILE A 101 10.57 17.05 -30.88
C ILE A 101 10.65 18.34 -30.06
N LYS A 102 9.50 18.99 -29.84
CA LYS A 102 9.42 20.16 -28.95
C LYS A 102 9.77 19.73 -27.54
N THR A 103 10.74 20.41 -26.94
CA THR A 103 11.31 20.00 -25.65
C THR A 103 11.50 21.21 -24.75
N ARG A 104 11.11 21.08 -23.47
CA ARG A 104 11.38 22.04 -22.40
C ARG A 104 12.41 21.48 -21.45
N LEU A 105 13.37 22.30 -21.06
CA LEU A 105 14.33 21.98 -20.03
C LEU A 105 14.00 22.83 -18.81
N MET A 106 13.71 22.18 -17.68
CA MET A 106 13.29 22.83 -16.45
C MET A 106 14.19 22.40 -15.30
N SER A 107 14.69 23.36 -14.52
CA SER A 107 15.64 23.12 -13.45
C SER A 107 15.03 23.39 -12.08
N ALA A 108 15.32 22.51 -11.12
CA ALA A 108 15.00 22.73 -9.71
C ALA A 108 15.84 23.87 -9.10
N LEU A 109 17.03 24.14 -9.65
CA LEU A 109 17.86 25.28 -9.28
C LEU A 109 17.68 26.41 -10.30
N PRO A 110 17.55 27.68 -9.86
CA PRO A 110 17.46 28.81 -10.77
C PRO A 110 18.81 29.03 -11.48
N ILE A 111 18.85 28.81 -12.79
CA ILE A 111 20.04 29.05 -13.63
C ILE A 111 19.63 30.00 -14.76
N GLY A 112 19.75 31.30 -14.48
CA GLY A 112 19.34 32.36 -15.41
C GLY A 112 19.97 32.21 -16.79
N ALA A 113 19.22 32.60 -17.83
CA ALA A 113 19.57 32.53 -19.26
C ALA A 113 19.78 31.13 -19.86
N VAL A 114 19.97 30.08 -19.05
CA VAL A 114 20.27 28.73 -19.56
C VAL A 114 19.05 27.82 -19.53
N VAL A 115 18.30 27.83 -18.42
CA VAL A 115 17.21 26.87 -18.17
C VAL A 115 16.01 27.56 -17.54
N GLU A 116 14.80 27.11 -17.89
CA GLU A 116 13.56 27.55 -17.25
C GLU A 116 13.50 27.03 -15.80
N ALA A 117 12.90 27.79 -14.89
CA ALA A 117 12.68 27.31 -13.52
C ALA A 117 11.56 26.25 -13.52
N TYR A 118 11.71 25.19 -12.72
CA TYR A 118 10.68 24.17 -12.60
C TYR A 118 9.38 24.73 -11.99
N SER A 119 8.27 24.37 -12.63
CA SER A 119 6.90 24.65 -12.21
C SER A 119 6.04 23.46 -12.65
N SER A 120 5.42 22.76 -11.71
CA SER A 120 4.59 21.58 -12.01
C SER A 120 3.44 21.93 -12.96
N ARG A 121 2.78 23.08 -12.73
CA ARG A 121 1.71 23.60 -13.58
C ARG A 121 2.16 23.86 -15.01
N ASP A 122 3.34 24.46 -15.19
CA ASP A 122 3.87 24.71 -16.53
C ASP A 122 4.31 23.41 -17.20
N ALA A 123 4.94 22.50 -16.45
CA ALA A 123 5.31 21.18 -16.95
C ALA A 123 4.08 20.41 -17.47
N ILE A 124 2.98 20.36 -16.72
CA ILE A 124 1.72 19.72 -17.14
C ILE A 124 1.16 20.38 -18.40
N ARG A 125 1.20 21.72 -18.48
CA ARG A 125 0.76 22.47 -19.67
C ARG A 125 1.58 22.10 -20.90
N HIS A 126 2.90 22.03 -20.78
CA HIS A 126 3.80 21.65 -21.87
C HIS A 126 3.60 20.19 -22.30
N LEU A 127 3.48 19.27 -21.33
CA LEU A 127 3.20 17.85 -21.57
C LEU A 127 1.87 17.66 -22.33
N THR A 128 0.82 18.38 -21.92
CA THR A 128 -0.50 18.34 -22.58
C THR A 128 -0.45 18.86 -24.03
N GLN A 129 0.50 19.74 -24.34
CA GLN A 129 0.74 20.25 -25.70
C GLN A 129 1.61 19.31 -26.55
N GLY A 130 1.97 18.13 -26.03
CA GLY A 130 2.84 17.16 -26.70
C GLY A 130 4.32 17.54 -26.69
N GLU A 131 4.73 18.47 -25.82
CA GLU A 131 6.15 18.78 -25.60
C GLU A 131 6.75 17.80 -24.59
N VAL A 132 8.01 17.41 -24.80
CA VAL A 132 8.78 16.61 -23.84
C VAL A 132 9.35 17.53 -22.77
N CYS A 133 9.15 17.19 -21.49
CA CYS A 133 9.70 17.96 -20.37
C CYS A 133 10.90 17.24 -19.75
N VAL A 134 12.07 17.87 -19.76
CA VAL A 134 13.30 17.36 -19.13
C VAL A 134 13.55 18.12 -17.83
N PHE A 135 13.53 17.40 -16.71
CA PHE A 135 13.75 17.94 -15.37
C PHE A 135 15.19 17.69 -14.92
N VAL A 136 15.87 18.76 -14.54
CA VAL A 136 17.28 18.75 -14.11
C VAL A 136 17.46 19.39 -12.74
N ALA A 137 18.67 19.25 -12.20
CA ALA A 137 19.05 19.62 -10.84
C ALA A 137 18.30 18.85 -9.74
N GLY A 138 17.76 17.67 -10.06
CA GLY A 138 17.13 16.76 -9.11
C GLY A 138 16.01 17.42 -8.30
N THR A 139 16.05 17.28 -6.97
CA THR A 139 15.12 17.93 -6.05
C THR A 139 15.50 19.39 -5.74
N GLY A 140 16.66 19.85 -6.22
CA GLY A 140 17.27 21.13 -5.84
C GLY A 140 17.97 21.11 -4.47
N ASN A 141 17.92 19.99 -3.75
CA ASN A 141 18.45 19.85 -2.40
C ASN A 141 19.56 18.80 -2.34
N PRO A 142 20.67 19.06 -1.62
CA PRO A 142 21.65 18.02 -1.28
C PRO A 142 21.02 16.86 -0.49
N PHE A 143 21.74 15.75 -0.40
CA PHE A 143 21.36 14.51 0.29
C PHE A 143 20.30 13.64 -0.41
N PHE A 144 19.65 14.15 -1.46
CA PHE A 144 18.69 13.41 -2.26
C PHE A 144 19.30 12.87 -3.54
N THR A 145 18.77 11.73 -4.02
CA THR A 145 19.22 11.15 -5.28
C THR A 145 18.35 11.63 -6.45
N THR A 146 18.78 11.34 -7.67
CA THR A 146 17.97 11.54 -8.88
C THR A 146 16.76 10.62 -8.94
N ASP A 147 16.79 9.49 -8.22
CA ASP A 147 15.64 8.58 -8.13
C ASP A 147 14.54 9.22 -7.26
N THR A 148 14.91 9.85 -6.14
CA THR A 148 13.97 10.66 -5.35
C THR A 148 13.35 11.78 -6.18
N ALA A 149 14.16 12.47 -6.99
CA ALA A 149 13.68 13.50 -7.90
C ALA A 149 12.73 12.94 -8.96
N ALA A 150 12.96 11.72 -9.44
CA ALA A 150 12.06 11.05 -10.37
C ALA A 150 10.71 10.76 -9.71
N CYS A 151 10.66 10.11 -8.55
CA CYS A 151 9.38 9.91 -7.85
C CYS A 151 8.66 11.25 -7.60
N LEU A 152 9.38 12.27 -7.10
CA LEU A 152 8.81 13.60 -6.84
C LEU A 152 8.19 14.24 -8.09
N ARG A 153 8.96 14.34 -9.18
CA ARG A 153 8.50 14.97 -10.42
C ARG A 153 7.41 14.15 -11.09
N GLY A 154 7.48 12.81 -11.01
CA GLY A 154 6.45 11.90 -11.51
C GLY A 154 5.11 12.15 -10.84
N ILE A 155 5.10 12.30 -9.51
CA ILE A 155 3.89 12.62 -8.75
C ILE A 155 3.37 14.02 -9.10
N GLU A 156 4.23 15.04 -9.12
CA GLU A 156 3.80 16.43 -9.38
C GLU A 156 3.26 16.66 -10.80
N ILE A 157 3.70 15.86 -11.77
CA ILE A 157 3.14 15.89 -13.13
C ILE A 157 2.02 14.87 -13.32
N GLU A 158 1.61 14.14 -12.28
CA GLU A 158 0.55 13.12 -12.34
C GLU A 158 0.86 12.05 -13.42
N ALA A 159 2.08 11.54 -13.43
CA ALA A 159 2.47 10.45 -14.33
C ALA A 159 1.72 9.16 -13.95
N ASN A 160 1.25 8.42 -14.94
CA ASN A 160 0.62 7.11 -14.74
C ASN A 160 1.65 6.01 -14.44
N LEU A 161 2.91 6.23 -14.82
CA LEU A 161 3.99 5.28 -14.62
C LEU A 161 5.34 6.02 -14.50
N ILE A 162 6.13 5.64 -13.49
CA ILE A 162 7.54 6.01 -13.41
C ILE A 162 8.37 4.86 -13.96
N LEU A 163 9.27 5.20 -14.87
CA LEU A 163 10.10 4.25 -15.60
C LEU A 163 11.55 4.44 -15.22
N LYS A 164 12.15 3.45 -14.56
CA LYS A 164 13.58 3.47 -14.24
C LYS A 164 14.36 2.67 -15.28
N ALA A 165 15.04 3.39 -16.16
CA ALA A 165 15.97 2.82 -17.10
C ALA A 165 17.27 2.41 -16.38
N THR A 166 17.63 1.13 -16.45
CA THR A 166 18.89 0.61 -15.89
C THR A 166 19.67 -0.20 -16.92
N LYS A 167 20.80 -0.78 -16.50
CA LYS A 167 21.60 -1.73 -17.29
C LYS A 167 21.16 -3.18 -17.12
N VAL A 168 20.33 -3.46 -16.10
CA VAL A 168 19.76 -4.79 -15.83
C VAL A 168 18.29 -4.77 -16.24
N ASP A 169 17.75 -5.92 -16.60
CA ASP A 169 16.41 -6.07 -17.16
C ASP A 169 15.31 -6.24 -16.08
N GLY A 170 15.56 -5.76 -14.85
CA GLY A 170 14.60 -5.79 -13.75
C GLY A 170 15.25 -5.70 -12.38
N VAL A 171 14.46 -6.01 -11.36
CA VAL A 171 14.88 -6.11 -9.97
C VAL A 171 15.22 -7.56 -9.65
N TYR A 172 16.33 -7.76 -8.95
CA TYR A 172 16.84 -9.07 -8.55
C TYR A 172 16.99 -9.14 -7.04
N ASN A 173 16.93 -10.36 -6.49
CA ASN A 173 17.20 -10.61 -5.07
C ASN A 173 18.65 -10.25 -4.66
N LYS A 174 19.58 -10.23 -5.62
CA LYS A 174 20.98 -9.81 -5.46
C LYS A 174 21.56 -9.38 -6.81
N ASP A 175 22.72 -8.72 -6.77
CA ASP A 175 23.37 -8.17 -7.96
C ASP A 175 23.71 -9.26 -9.01
N PRO A 176 23.02 -9.30 -10.17
CA PRO A 176 23.21 -10.34 -11.17
C PRO A 176 24.57 -10.25 -11.87
N SER A 177 25.31 -9.13 -11.73
CA SER A 177 26.67 -9.01 -12.24
C SER A 177 27.72 -9.64 -11.31
N LYS A 178 27.35 -9.98 -10.07
CA LYS A 178 28.24 -10.57 -9.07
C LYS A 178 27.87 -12.00 -8.68
N TYR A 179 26.60 -12.37 -8.84
CA TYR A 179 26.05 -13.65 -8.40
C TYR A 179 25.28 -14.33 -9.53
N ASP A 180 25.76 -15.49 -9.98
CA ASP A 180 25.15 -16.25 -11.08
C ASP A 180 23.78 -16.85 -10.72
N ASP A 181 23.50 -17.02 -9.43
CA ASP A 181 22.23 -17.53 -8.89
C ASP A 181 21.26 -16.40 -8.50
N ALA A 182 21.45 -15.20 -9.06
CA ALA A 182 20.51 -14.10 -8.91
C ALA A 182 19.18 -14.42 -9.60
N VAL A 183 18.08 -14.24 -8.87
CA VAL A 183 16.71 -14.50 -9.34
C VAL A 183 16.02 -13.17 -9.58
N LYS A 184 15.47 -13.01 -10.78
CA LYS A 184 14.69 -11.83 -11.15
C LYS A 184 13.28 -11.94 -10.61
N TYR A 185 12.76 -10.84 -10.08
CA TYR A 185 11.34 -10.72 -9.75
C TYR A 185 10.58 -10.19 -10.97
N ASP A 186 9.42 -10.78 -11.26
CA ASP A 186 8.53 -10.24 -12.29
C ASP A 186 7.66 -9.10 -11.73
N HIS A 187 7.23 -9.26 -10.47
CA HIS A 187 6.38 -8.31 -9.74
C HIS A 187 6.83 -8.19 -8.29
N LEU A 188 6.76 -6.99 -7.76
CA LEU A 188 7.06 -6.67 -6.36
C LEU A 188 6.08 -5.63 -5.84
N SER A 189 5.64 -5.77 -4.60
CA SER A 189 5.01 -4.68 -3.87
C SER A 189 6.07 -3.75 -3.27
N PHE A 190 5.72 -2.49 -3.01
CA PHE A 190 6.64 -1.57 -2.35
C PHE A 190 7.00 -2.04 -0.93
N ASP A 191 6.11 -2.71 -0.21
CA ASP A 191 6.43 -3.25 1.11
C ASP A 191 7.43 -4.41 1.02
N GLU A 192 7.33 -5.30 0.03
CA GLU A 192 8.34 -6.32 -0.23
C GLU A 192 9.71 -5.70 -0.58
N VAL A 193 9.73 -4.64 -1.40
CA VAL A 193 10.97 -3.91 -1.73
C VAL A 193 11.63 -3.33 -0.48
N LEU A 194 10.83 -2.77 0.43
CA LEU A 194 11.31 -2.18 1.69
C LEU A 194 11.77 -3.24 2.70
N ASP A 195 11.01 -4.33 2.84
CA ASP A 195 11.29 -5.42 3.79
C ASP A 195 12.54 -6.22 3.38
N GLU A 196 12.65 -6.57 2.10
CA GLU A 196 13.79 -7.29 1.54
C GLU A 196 14.98 -6.37 1.22
N LYS A 197 14.80 -5.04 1.33
CA LYS A 197 15.81 -4.01 1.01
C LYS A 197 16.41 -4.17 -0.38
N LEU A 198 15.54 -4.43 -1.35
CA LEU A 198 15.94 -4.65 -2.74
C LEU A 198 16.53 -3.37 -3.35
N GLY A 199 17.56 -3.52 -4.17
CA GLY A 199 18.32 -2.41 -4.76
C GLY A 199 17.61 -1.71 -5.93
N VAL A 200 16.37 -1.26 -5.73
CA VAL A 200 15.52 -0.65 -6.78
C VAL A 200 15.86 0.84 -6.94
N MET A 201 15.65 1.61 -5.87
CA MET A 201 15.97 3.02 -5.70
C MET A 201 16.40 3.26 -4.24
N ASP A 202 16.75 4.50 -3.88
CA ASP A 202 16.84 4.83 -2.46
C ASP A 202 15.47 4.68 -1.77
N LEU A 203 15.49 4.35 -0.47
CA LEU A 203 14.28 4.13 0.33
C LEU A 203 13.34 5.33 0.32
N THR A 204 13.87 6.56 0.24
CA THR A 204 13.04 7.77 0.20
C THR A 204 12.21 7.85 -1.08
N ALA A 205 12.80 7.48 -2.23
CA ALA A 205 12.06 7.39 -3.49
C ALA A 205 10.96 6.33 -3.42
N ILE A 206 11.27 5.12 -2.93
CA ILE A 206 10.30 4.02 -2.80
C ILE A 206 9.14 4.41 -1.88
N CYS A 207 9.41 4.98 -0.71
CA CYS A 207 8.35 5.46 0.19
C CYS A 207 7.48 6.52 -0.48
N LEU A 208 8.08 7.46 -1.22
CA LEU A 208 7.33 8.52 -1.88
C LEU A 208 6.39 7.98 -2.96
N CYS A 209 6.88 7.03 -3.76
CA CYS A 209 6.10 6.35 -4.79
C CYS A 209 4.99 5.47 -4.15
N ARG A 210 5.25 4.77 -3.04
CA ARG A 210 4.26 4.00 -2.28
C ARG A 210 3.15 4.87 -1.69
N ASP A 211 3.51 5.95 -1.01
CA ASP A 211 2.55 6.78 -0.29
C ASP A 211 1.58 7.52 -1.24
N HIS A 212 1.94 7.64 -2.53
CA HIS A 212 1.12 8.26 -3.57
C HIS A 212 0.58 7.26 -4.60
N ASN A 213 0.78 5.95 -4.38
CA ASN A 213 0.34 4.87 -5.27
C ASN A 213 0.74 5.08 -6.75
N VAL A 214 1.96 5.55 -7.01
CA VAL A 214 2.46 5.72 -8.38
C VAL A 214 3.24 4.47 -8.79
N PRO A 215 2.79 3.72 -9.82
CA PRO A 215 3.48 2.52 -10.27
C PRO A 215 4.92 2.81 -10.71
N LEU A 216 5.81 1.87 -10.41
CA LEU A 216 7.21 1.91 -10.80
C LEU A 216 7.55 0.69 -11.65
N GLN A 217 8.30 0.91 -12.74
CA GLN A 217 8.78 -0.17 -13.58
C GLN A 217 10.26 -0.02 -13.90
N VAL A 218 11.01 -1.08 -13.60
CA VAL A 218 12.46 -1.18 -13.85
C VAL A 218 12.70 -2.02 -15.09
N PHE A 219 13.44 -1.50 -16.06
CA PHE A 219 13.74 -2.21 -17.30
C PHE A 219 15.13 -1.86 -17.84
N ASP A 220 15.63 -2.70 -18.76
CA ASP A 220 16.88 -2.44 -19.48
C ASP A 220 16.63 -1.56 -20.71
N MET A 221 17.28 -0.40 -20.73
CA MET A 221 17.18 0.55 -21.83
C MET A 221 18.00 0.14 -23.06
N ASN A 222 18.99 -0.73 -22.90
CA ASN A 222 19.82 -1.18 -24.03
C ASN A 222 19.08 -2.17 -24.94
N LYS A 223 18.01 -2.80 -24.43
CA LYS A 223 17.16 -3.67 -25.21
C LYS A 223 16.30 -2.84 -26.17
N SER A 224 16.59 -2.95 -27.45
CA SER A 224 15.85 -2.25 -28.51
C SER A 224 14.35 -2.54 -28.42
N GLY A 225 13.54 -1.48 -28.37
CA GLY A 225 12.08 -1.59 -28.28
C GLY A 225 11.52 -1.75 -26.87
N ALA A 226 12.35 -1.98 -25.84
CA ALA A 226 11.86 -2.22 -24.47
C ALA A 226 11.00 -1.08 -23.93
N LEU A 227 11.43 0.17 -24.11
CA LEU A 227 10.65 1.34 -23.69
C LEU A 227 9.26 1.38 -24.35
N LEU A 228 9.17 1.03 -25.63
CA LEU A 228 7.89 0.98 -26.34
C LEU A 228 7.03 -0.17 -25.81
N SER A 229 7.58 -1.38 -25.70
CA SER A 229 6.88 -2.54 -25.17
C SER A 229 6.30 -2.29 -23.78
N VAL A 230 7.08 -1.65 -22.89
CA VAL A 230 6.60 -1.24 -21.55
C VAL A 230 5.40 -0.30 -21.64
N VAL A 231 5.48 0.76 -22.44
CA VAL A 231 4.39 1.74 -22.55
C VAL A 231 3.14 1.15 -23.23
N MET A 232 3.32 0.12 -24.05
CA MET A 232 2.24 -0.66 -24.66
C MET A 232 1.63 -1.71 -23.72
N GLY A 233 2.18 -1.89 -22.51
CA GLY A 233 1.72 -2.88 -21.53
C GLY A 233 2.20 -4.31 -21.79
N GLU A 234 3.24 -4.50 -22.60
CA GLU A 234 3.88 -5.79 -22.80
C GLU A 234 4.81 -6.13 -21.62
N LYS A 235 5.02 -7.44 -21.38
CA LYS A 235 5.85 -7.90 -20.25
C LYS A 235 7.33 -7.61 -20.51
N GLU A 236 7.83 -6.54 -19.90
CA GLU A 236 9.24 -6.14 -19.91
C GLU A 236 9.63 -5.63 -18.53
N GLY A 237 10.80 -6.03 -18.02
CA GLY A 237 11.26 -5.56 -16.71
C GLY A 237 10.60 -6.23 -15.52
N THR A 238 10.61 -5.50 -14.39
CA THR A 238 9.85 -5.81 -13.17
C THR A 238 8.82 -4.70 -12.95
N HIS A 239 7.56 -5.07 -12.74
CA HIS A 239 6.45 -4.13 -12.55
C HIS A 239 5.99 -4.13 -11.10
N GLU A 240 6.00 -2.96 -10.45
CA GLU A 240 5.49 -2.76 -9.11
C GLU A 240 4.04 -2.27 -9.19
N ASP A 241 3.08 -3.13 -8.82
CA ASP A 241 1.64 -2.91 -9.02
C ASP A 241 0.86 -2.79 -7.70
N HIS A 242 -0.13 -1.89 -7.69
CA HIS A 242 -0.93 -1.51 -6.52
C HIS A 242 -2.37 -2.02 -6.56
N MET A 243 -2.96 -2.15 -7.75
CA MET A 243 -4.41 -2.29 -7.86
C MET A 243 -4.91 -3.60 -7.24
N ILE A 244 -4.14 -4.67 -7.42
CA ILE A 244 -4.42 -5.98 -6.82
C ILE A 244 -4.18 -5.97 -5.31
N ASN A 245 -3.19 -5.21 -4.84
CA ASN A 245 -2.87 -5.11 -3.42
C ASN A 245 -3.91 -4.32 -2.65
N ASP A 246 -4.45 -3.25 -3.24
CA ASP A 246 -5.55 -2.48 -2.63
C ASP A 246 -6.82 -3.34 -2.52
N LEU A 247 -7.14 -4.13 -3.54
CA LEU A 247 -8.27 -5.07 -3.50
C LEU A 247 -8.06 -6.19 -2.46
N LYS A 248 -6.84 -6.68 -2.30
CA LYS A 248 -6.49 -7.64 -1.23
C LYS A 248 -6.69 -7.02 0.15
N LYS A 249 -6.24 -5.77 0.34
CA LYS A 249 -6.38 -5.05 1.61
C LYS A 249 -7.85 -4.76 1.95
N ASP A 250 -8.65 -4.32 0.97
CA ASP A 250 -10.10 -4.14 1.14
C ASP A 250 -10.77 -5.47 1.54
N ALA A 251 -10.37 -6.58 0.92
CA ALA A 251 -10.87 -7.91 1.26
C ALA A 251 -10.56 -8.25 2.73
N GLU A 252 -9.32 -8.05 3.19
CA GLU A 252 -8.92 -8.30 4.57
C GLU A 252 -9.68 -7.42 5.57
N ASP A 253 -9.82 -6.12 5.30
CA ASP A 253 -10.53 -5.19 6.17
C ASP A 253 -12.03 -5.54 6.30
N ARG A 254 -12.68 -5.91 5.19
CA ARG A 254 -14.08 -6.35 5.19
C ARG A 254 -14.25 -7.70 5.89
N MET A 255 -13.31 -8.63 5.72
CA MET A 255 -13.34 -9.92 6.41
C MET A 255 -13.09 -9.77 7.92
N ASN A 256 -12.22 -8.85 8.34
CA ASN A 256 -12.04 -8.51 9.76
C ASN A 256 -13.33 -7.98 10.40
N LYS A 257 -14.07 -7.09 9.73
CA LYS A 257 -15.39 -6.64 10.21
C LYS A 257 -16.40 -7.78 10.38
N SER A 258 -16.28 -8.84 9.56
CA SER A 258 -17.11 -10.04 9.70
C SER A 258 -16.73 -10.84 10.96
N LEU A 259 -15.45 -10.89 11.32
CA LEU A 259 -14.97 -11.48 12.57
C LEU A 259 -15.43 -10.68 13.80
N GLU A 260 -15.40 -9.35 13.75
CA GLU A 260 -15.91 -8.48 14.81
C GLU A 260 -17.43 -8.69 15.03
N SER A 261 -18.18 -8.78 13.93
CA SER A 261 -19.61 -9.08 13.97
C SER A 261 -19.91 -10.43 14.62
N LEU A 262 -19.07 -11.44 14.33
CA LEU A 262 -19.15 -12.76 14.96
C LEU A 262 -18.91 -12.69 16.47
N GLU A 263 -17.92 -11.92 16.93
CA GLU A 263 -17.65 -11.71 18.36
C GLU A 263 -18.85 -11.07 19.07
N HIS A 264 -19.46 -10.06 18.45
CA HIS A 264 -20.69 -9.46 18.96
C HIS A 264 -21.86 -10.44 19.01
N GLY A 265 -21.98 -11.33 18.01
CA GLY A 265 -22.94 -12.43 18.01
C GLY A 265 -22.70 -13.41 19.16
N PHE A 266 -21.44 -13.82 19.37
CA PHE A 266 -21.05 -14.71 20.47
C PHE A 266 -21.24 -14.10 21.86
N ALA A 267 -21.14 -12.79 22.00
CA ALA A 267 -21.42 -12.11 23.27
C ALA A 267 -22.89 -12.26 23.70
N LYS A 268 -23.83 -12.43 22.75
CA LYS A 268 -25.26 -12.68 23.04
C LYS A 268 -25.52 -14.12 23.47
N VAL A 269 -24.64 -15.05 23.11
CA VAL A 269 -24.76 -16.47 23.47
C VAL A 269 -24.32 -16.66 24.92
N ARG A 270 -25.30 -16.82 25.81
CA ARG A 270 -25.10 -17.03 27.25
C ARG A 270 -24.45 -18.39 27.50
N THR A 271 -23.31 -18.40 28.21
CA THR A 271 -22.56 -19.61 28.55
C THR A 271 -22.87 -20.15 29.96
N GLY A 272 -23.71 -19.44 30.73
CA GLY A 272 -23.98 -19.76 32.13
C GLY A 272 -22.83 -19.42 33.09
N ARG A 273 -21.74 -18.81 32.57
CA ARG A 273 -20.62 -18.28 33.36
C ARG A 273 -20.79 -16.80 33.65
N ALA A 274 -20.22 -16.36 34.76
CA ALA A 274 -20.18 -14.96 35.14
C ALA A 274 -19.27 -14.17 34.18
N HIS A 275 -19.85 -13.25 33.42
CA HIS A 275 -19.11 -12.26 32.63
C HIS A 275 -19.73 -10.87 32.84
N PRO A 276 -18.93 -9.80 33.05
CA PRO A 276 -19.45 -8.47 33.37
C PRO A 276 -20.44 -7.93 32.33
N SER A 277 -20.27 -8.30 31.05
CA SER A 277 -21.15 -7.85 29.96
C SER A 277 -22.63 -8.23 30.13
N ILE A 278 -22.93 -9.20 30.99
CA ILE A 278 -24.30 -9.64 31.29
C ILE A 278 -25.10 -8.51 31.94
N LEU A 279 -24.45 -7.65 32.74
CA LEU A 279 -25.11 -6.56 33.44
C LEU A 279 -25.02 -5.20 32.70
N ASN A 280 -24.47 -5.17 31.48
CA ASN A 280 -24.35 -3.92 30.70
C ASN A 280 -25.70 -3.27 30.37
N GLY A 281 -26.77 -4.05 30.32
CA GLY A 281 -28.13 -3.56 30.06
C GLY A 281 -28.90 -3.10 31.31
N VAL A 282 -28.31 -3.19 32.51
CA VAL A 282 -29.00 -2.82 33.76
C VAL A 282 -28.86 -1.31 33.99
N MET A 283 -30.00 -0.64 34.13
CA MET A 283 -30.10 0.79 34.42
C MET A 283 -30.48 0.99 35.90
N VAL A 284 -29.78 1.89 36.58
CA VAL A 284 -29.93 2.15 38.02
C VAL A 284 -30.38 3.60 38.23
N PRO A 285 -31.44 3.85 39.01
CA PRO A 285 -31.85 5.21 39.36
C PRO A 285 -30.79 5.91 40.22
N TYR A 286 -30.26 7.03 39.75
CA TYR A 286 -29.27 7.85 40.44
C TYR A 286 -29.63 9.34 40.30
N TYR A 287 -29.85 10.02 41.42
CA TYR A 287 -30.22 11.46 41.48
C TYR A 287 -31.32 11.90 40.49
N GLY A 288 -32.37 11.08 40.33
CA GLY A 288 -33.52 11.42 39.49
C GLY A 288 -33.37 11.07 38.00
N SER A 289 -32.29 10.39 37.61
CA SER A 289 -32.07 9.88 36.25
C SER A 289 -31.60 8.42 36.28
N ASP A 290 -31.96 7.63 35.26
CA ASP A 290 -31.50 6.25 35.12
C ASP A 290 -30.15 6.21 34.40
N VAL A 291 -29.13 5.64 35.06
CA VAL A 291 -27.76 5.53 34.53
C VAL A 291 -27.33 4.07 34.41
N PRO A 292 -26.45 3.70 33.46
CA PRO A 292 -25.94 2.34 33.35
C PRO A 292 -25.20 1.88 34.62
N LEU A 293 -25.36 0.60 34.99
CA LEU A 293 -24.78 0.02 36.20
C LEU A 293 -23.25 0.25 36.33
N ASN A 294 -22.52 0.19 35.23
CA ASN A 294 -21.06 0.36 35.20
C ASN A 294 -20.59 1.79 35.58
N GLN A 295 -21.50 2.76 35.65
CA GLN A 295 -21.20 4.13 36.08
C GLN A 295 -21.33 4.32 37.60
N VAL A 296 -22.09 3.44 38.27
CA VAL A 296 -22.39 3.55 39.72
C VAL A 296 -21.78 2.41 40.53
N ALA A 297 -21.25 1.38 39.87
CA ALA A 297 -20.60 0.24 40.51
C ALA A 297 -19.50 -0.37 39.63
N ASN A 298 -18.49 -0.95 40.28
CA ASN A 298 -17.51 -1.82 39.62
C ASN A 298 -18.07 -3.24 39.52
N VAL A 299 -18.03 -3.83 38.32
CA VAL A 299 -18.52 -5.19 38.06
C VAL A 299 -17.33 -6.10 37.75
N GLY A 300 -17.10 -7.08 38.61
CA GLY A 300 -16.06 -8.08 38.48
C GLY A 300 -16.61 -9.51 38.50
N VAL A 301 -15.75 -10.47 38.18
CA VAL A 301 -16.04 -11.90 38.31
C VAL A 301 -15.42 -12.36 39.64
N GLU A 302 -16.24 -12.82 40.60
CA GLU A 302 -15.75 -13.37 41.87
C GLU A 302 -15.29 -14.82 41.68
N ASP A 303 -16.11 -15.61 40.97
CA ASP A 303 -15.83 -16.98 40.57
C ASP A 303 -16.50 -17.28 39.22
N SER A 304 -16.32 -18.49 38.69
CA SER A 304 -16.84 -18.89 37.37
C SER A 304 -18.36 -18.70 37.17
N ARG A 305 -19.14 -18.56 38.25
CA ARG A 305 -20.60 -18.47 38.25
C ARG A 305 -21.13 -17.30 39.10
N THR A 306 -20.29 -16.49 39.73
CA THR A 306 -20.73 -15.36 40.55
C THR A 306 -20.10 -14.06 40.07
N LEU A 307 -20.94 -13.07 39.73
CA LEU A 307 -20.49 -11.69 39.50
C LEU A 307 -20.48 -10.94 40.83
N LEU A 308 -19.40 -10.19 41.06
CA LEU A 308 -19.29 -9.23 42.16
C LEU A 308 -19.60 -7.84 41.63
N VAL A 309 -20.61 -7.20 42.20
CA VAL A 309 -20.94 -5.80 41.94
C VAL A 309 -20.62 -5.01 43.19
N GLN A 310 -19.63 -4.12 43.09
CA GLN A 310 -19.15 -3.28 44.17
C GLN A 310 -19.60 -1.83 43.91
N PRO A 311 -20.65 -1.34 44.60
CA PRO A 311 -21.10 0.04 44.45
C PRO A 311 -20.02 1.03 44.90
N PHE A 312 -19.90 2.17 44.22
CA PHE A 312 -19.01 3.23 44.67
C PHE A 312 -19.49 3.91 45.95
N GLU A 313 -20.81 3.91 46.18
CA GLU A 313 -21.44 4.44 47.39
C GLU A 313 -22.27 3.37 48.10
N ARG A 314 -22.15 3.29 49.43
CA ARG A 314 -22.89 2.29 50.24
C ARG A 314 -24.41 2.52 50.21
N SER A 315 -24.86 3.76 50.02
CA SER A 315 -26.27 4.13 49.85
C SER A 315 -26.91 3.51 48.60
N MET A 316 -26.12 3.20 47.57
CA MET A 316 -26.59 2.71 46.28
C MET A 316 -26.87 1.20 46.24
N VAL A 317 -26.49 0.46 47.28
CA VAL A 317 -26.64 -1.00 47.37
C VAL A 317 -28.10 -1.44 47.11
N SER A 318 -29.07 -0.77 47.73
CA SER A 318 -30.49 -1.10 47.59
C SER A 318 -31.04 -0.78 46.19
N ALA A 319 -30.62 0.34 45.60
CA ALA A 319 -31.03 0.74 44.25
C ALA A 319 -30.48 -0.23 43.19
N ILE A 320 -29.23 -0.67 43.34
CA ILE A 320 -28.59 -1.63 42.44
C ILE A 320 -29.21 -3.03 42.57
N ASP A 321 -29.46 -3.51 43.79
CA ASP A 321 -30.14 -4.81 44.01
C ASP A 321 -31.51 -4.85 43.32
N LYS A 322 -32.30 -3.78 43.49
CA LYS A 322 -33.61 -3.65 42.86
C LYS A 322 -33.51 -3.62 41.33
N ALA A 323 -32.60 -2.82 40.77
CA ALA A 323 -32.40 -2.72 39.32
C ALA A 323 -31.99 -4.08 38.68
N ILE A 324 -31.15 -4.86 39.37
CA ILE A 324 -30.75 -6.19 38.88
C ILE A 324 -31.92 -7.17 38.94
N ARG A 325 -32.73 -7.15 40.02
CA ARG A 325 -33.92 -8.03 40.17
C ARG A 325 -35.03 -7.72 39.18
N GLU A 326 -35.27 -6.44 38.92
CA GLU A 326 -36.32 -5.98 37.99
C GLU A 326 -35.88 -6.05 36.53
N SER A 327 -34.62 -6.39 36.25
CA SER A 327 -34.15 -6.61 34.88
C SER A 327 -34.69 -7.90 34.26
N ASP A 328 -34.84 -7.92 32.93
CA ASP A 328 -35.23 -9.11 32.15
C ASP A 328 -34.17 -10.23 32.14
N LEU A 329 -33.15 -10.14 33.00
CA LEU A 329 -32.06 -11.11 33.10
C LEU A 329 -32.42 -12.31 33.98
N GLY A 330 -33.44 -12.19 34.85
CA GLY A 330 -33.88 -13.28 35.74
C GLY A 330 -32.85 -13.67 36.80
N LEU A 331 -32.01 -12.72 37.22
CA LEU A 331 -30.92 -12.93 38.17
C LEU A 331 -31.36 -12.59 39.60
N ASN A 332 -30.87 -13.36 40.58
CA ASN A 332 -31.20 -13.18 41.99
C ASN A 332 -29.96 -12.72 42.78
N PRO A 333 -29.72 -11.41 42.93
CA PRO A 333 -28.60 -10.89 43.70
C PRO A 333 -28.70 -11.28 45.19
N VAL A 334 -27.54 -11.50 45.81
CA VAL A 334 -27.35 -11.70 47.25
C VAL A 334 -26.57 -10.51 47.78
N THR A 335 -27.21 -9.75 48.65
CA THR A 335 -26.71 -8.43 49.07
C THR A 335 -26.12 -8.49 50.48
N ALA A 336 -24.85 -8.08 50.60
CA ALA A 336 -24.15 -7.82 51.86
C ALA A 336 -23.41 -6.46 51.74
N ASP A 337 -22.13 -6.36 52.11
CA ASP A 337 -21.30 -5.17 51.84
C ASP A 337 -20.98 -4.98 50.34
N ALA A 338 -21.11 -6.05 49.56
CA ALA A 338 -21.08 -6.06 48.09
C ALA A 338 -22.22 -6.94 47.58
N ILE A 339 -22.62 -6.75 46.32
CA ILE A 339 -23.74 -7.48 45.70
C ILE A 339 -23.17 -8.64 44.88
N ARG A 340 -23.55 -9.87 45.23
CA ARG A 340 -23.16 -11.08 44.51
C ARG A 340 -24.29 -11.54 43.62
N VAL A 341 -24.03 -11.72 42.33
CA VAL A 341 -25.05 -12.17 41.37
C VAL A 341 -24.69 -13.58 40.89
N PRO A 342 -25.30 -14.63 41.46
CA PRO A 342 -25.09 -16.00 41.01
C PRO A 342 -25.78 -16.22 39.66
N MET A 343 -25.04 -16.80 38.72
CA MET A 343 -25.54 -17.24 37.43
C MET A 343 -26.30 -18.56 37.62
N ALA A 344 -27.56 -18.60 37.19
CA ALA A 344 -28.31 -19.85 37.13
C ALA A 344 -27.64 -20.83 36.15
N ALA A 345 -27.53 -22.10 36.55
CA ALA A 345 -27.01 -23.14 35.67
C ALA A 345 -27.96 -23.31 34.48
N LEU A 346 -27.42 -23.25 33.26
CA LEU A 346 -28.19 -23.58 32.06
C LEU A 346 -28.57 -25.07 32.08
N THR A 347 -29.83 -25.37 31.78
CA THR A 347 -30.28 -26.76 31.59
C THR A 347 -29.62 -27.36 30.34
N GLU A 348 -29.61 -28.69 30.24
CA GLU A 348 -29.03 -29.38 29.07
C GLU A 348 -29.73 -28.98 27.76
N GLU A 349 -31.03 -28.71 27.81
CA GLU A 349 -31.85 -28.26 26.68
C GLU A 349 -31.46 -26.85 26.23
N THR A 350 -31.37 -25.88 27.16
CA THR A 350 -30.97 -24.50 26.83
C THR A 350 -29.53 -24.42 26.32
N ARG A 351 -28.64 -25.30 26.80
CA ARG A 351 -27.25 -25.38 26.32
C ARG A 351 -27.17 -25.87 24.87
N LYS A 352 -27.99 -26.85 24.48
CA LYS A 352 -28.09 -27.33 23.09
C LYS A 352 -28.64 -26.24 22.16
N ASP A 353 -29.61 -25.46 22.63
CA ASP A 353 -30.13 -24.32 21.86
C ASP A 353 -29.09 -23.22 21.67
N MET A 354 -28.32 -22.89 22.72
CA MET A 354 -27.24 -21.91 22.63
C MET A 354 -26.10 -22.36 21.70
N GLN A 355 -25.80 -23.66 21.64
CA GLN A 355 -24.86 -24.21 20.65
C GLN A 355 -25.38 -24.02 19.23
N LYS A 356 -26.68 -24.26 19.00
CA LYS A 356 -27.31 -24.04 17.68
C LYS A 356 -27.24 -22.58 17.26
N VAL A 357 -27.46 -21.65 18.19
CA VAL A 357 -27.31 -20.21 17.92
C VAL A 357 -25.86 -19.86 17.59
N ALA A 358 -24.87 -20.35 18.35
CA ALA A 358 -23.46 -20.12 18.06
C ALA A 358 -23.04 -20.64 16.67
N ARG A 359 -23.52 -21.83 16.28
CA ARG A 359 -23.28 -22.39 14.93
C ARG A 359 -23.90 -21.53 13.84
N ASN A 360 -25.12 -21.03 14.04
CA ASN A 360 -25.78 -20.15 13.08
C ASN A 360 -25.00 -18.83 12.90
N GLU A 361 -24.51 -18.22 13.99
CA GLU A 361 -23.70 -17.00 13.90
C GLU A 361 -22.37 -17.25 13.15
N ALA A 362 -21.73 -18.39 13.40
CA ALA A 362 -20.51 -18.77 12.68
C ALA A 362 -20.78 -19.00 11.16
N GLU A 363 -21.89 -19.65 10.80
CA GLU A 363 -22.22 -19.83 9.38
C GLU A 363 -22.57 -18.49 8.70
N ASN A 364 -23.26 -17.58 9.39
CA ASN A 364 -23.51 -16.23 8.88
C ASN A 364 -22.19 -15.49 8.59
N ALA A 365 -21.20 -15.57 9.48
CA ALA A 365 -19.88 -14.99 9.25
C ALA A 365 -19.15 -15.63 8.06
N LYS A 366 -19.22 -16.96 7.90
CA LYS A 366 -18.65 -17.66 6.75
C LYS A 366 -19.33 -17.25 5.43
N VAL A 367 -20.65 -17.10 5.42
CA VAL A 367 -21.40 -16.62 4.25
C VAL A 367 -20.98 -15.20 3.90
N ALA A 368 -20.84 -14.31 4.89
CA ALA A 368 -20.36 -12.95 4.66
C ALA A 368 -18.94 -12.94 4.04
N ILE A 369 -18.02 -13.74 4.57
CA ILE A 369 -16.66 -13.90 4.02
C ILE A 369 -16.69 -14.42 2.57
N ARG A 370 -17.54 -15.42 2.27
CA ARG A 370 -17.70 -15.95 0.90
C ARG A 370 -18.27 -14.91 -0.07
N ASN A 371 -19.16 -14.04 0.40
CA ASN A 371 -19.71 -12.94 -0.41
C ASN A 371 -18.64 -11.88 -0.69
N ILE A 372 -17.86 -11.47 0.31
CA ILE A 372 -16.72 -10.53 0.13
C ILE A 372 -15.74 -11.08 -0.90
N ARG A 373 -15.38 -12.36 -0.80
CA ARG A 373 -14.53 -13.03 -1.81
C ARG A 373 -15.12 -12.91 -3.21
N ARG A 374 -16.42 -13.16 -3.37
CA ARG A 374 -17.09 -13.09 -4.68
C ARG A 374 -17.07 -11.68 -5.26
N ASP A 375 -17.29 -10.67 -4.42
CA ASP A 375 -17.27 -9.26 -4.83
C ASP A 375 -15.87 -8.88 -5.34
N VAL A 376 -14.83 -9.15 -4.54
CA VAL A 376 -13.45 -8.80 -4.88
C VAL A 376 -12.96 -9.54 -6.13
N LEU A 377 -13.32 -10.82 -6.30
CA LEU A 377 -13.04 -11.55 -7.55
C LEU A 377 -13.81 -10.97 -8.75
N GLY A 378 -14.99 -10.38 -8.53
CA GLY A 378 -15.73 -9.64 -9.55
C GLY A 378 -15.02 -8.36 -9.97
N ASP A 379 -14.44 -7.64 -9.01
CA ASP A 379 -13.66 -6.42 -9.26
C ASP A 379 -12.37 -6.76 -10.02
N ILE A 380 -11.64 -7.81 -9.62
CA ILE A 380 -10.45 -8.31 -10.35
C ILE A 380 -10.79 -8.67 -11.80
N LYS A 381 -11.93 -9.33 -12.04
CA LYS A 381 -12.40 -9.65 -13.40
C LYS A 381 -12.75 -8.41 -14.22
N SER A 382 -13.25 -7.37 -13.56
CA SER A 382 -13.54 -6.10 -14.22
C SER A 382 -12.24 -5.42 -14.65
N LEU A 383 -11.21 -5.41 -13.79
CA LEU A 383 -9.87 -4.94 -14.13
C LEU A 383 -9.26 -5.67 -15.33
N LEU A 384 -9.45 -7.00 -15.42
CA LEU A 384 -9.01 -7.76 -16.60
C LEU A 384 -9.73 -7.32 -17.87
N LYS A 385 -11.04 -7.12 -17.79
CA LYS A 385 -11.86 -6.67 -18.93
C LYS A 385 -11.46 -5.27 -19.41
N ASP A 386 -11.10 -4.41 -18.47
CA ASP A 386 -10.64 -3.04 -18.72
C ASP A 386 -9.15 -2.99 -19.13
N LYS A 387 -8.49 -4.15 -19.22
CA LYS A 387 -7.07 -4.33 -19.57
C LYS A 387 -6.11 -3.63 -18.61
N GLU A 388 -6.55 -3.45 -17.37
CA GLU A 388 -5.74 -2.89 -16.29
C GLU A 388 -4.85 -3.94 -15.63
N ILE A 389 -5.16 -5.23 -15.78
CA ILE A 389 -4.32 -6.36 -15.31
C ILE A 389 -4.21 -7.45 -16.41
N SER A 390 -3.22 -8.34 -16.32
CA SER A 390 -3.07 -9.48 -17.25
C SER A 390 -3.81 -10.75 -16.78
N GLU A 391 -3.98 -11.74 -17.67
CA GLU A 391 -4.58 -13.05 -17.32
C GLU A 391 -3.78 -13.78 -16.24
N ASP A 392 -2.45 -13.64 -16.23
CA ASP A 392 -1.61 -14.23 -15.19
C ASP A 392 -1.80 -13.53 -13.84
N ASP A 393 -2.07 -12.23 -13.86
CA ASP A 393 -2.33 -11.44 -12.66
C ASP A 393 -3.70 -11.78 -12.06
N GLU A 394 -4.74 -11.96 -12.90
CA GLU A 394 -6.06 -12.43 -12.45
C GLU A 394 -5.94 -13.77 -11.73
N ARG A 395 -5.16 -14.71 -12.31
CA ARG A 395 -4.99 -16.04 -11.75
C ARG A 395 -4.30 -16.01 -10.38
N ARG A 396 -3.19 -15.27 -10.27
CA ARG A 396 -2.46 -15.13 -8.99
C ARG A 396 -3.30 -14.40 -7.94
N ALA A 397 -3.96 -13.31 -8.32
CA ALA A 397 -4.83 -12.56 -7.43
C ALA A 397 -5.98 -13.45 -6.92
N GLY A 398 -6.54 -14.31 -7.79
CA GLY A 398 -7.52 -15.31 -7.41
C GLY A 398 -7.00 -16.30 -6.36
N ASP A 399 -5.79 -16.84 -6.56
CA ASP A 399 -5.16 -17.76 -5.62
C ASP A 399 -4.88 -17.10 -4.26
N ASP A 400 -4.43 -15.85 -4.25
CA ASP A 400 -4.12 -15.13 -3.02
C ASP A 400 -5.39 -14.75 -2.23
N ILE A 401 -6.44 -14.28 -2.92
CA ILE A 401 -7.75 -14.02 -2.30
C ILE A 401 -8.34 -15.32 -1.73
N GLN A 402 -8.10 -16.46 -2.37
CA GLN A 402 -8.51 -17.76 -1.84
C GLN A 402 -7.74 -18.12 -0.56
N LYS A 403 -6.41 -17.94 -0.51
CA LYS A 403 -5.61 -18.13 0.73
C LYS A 403 -6.08 -17.25 1.88
N ILE A 404 -6.37 -15.98 1.61
CA ILE A 404 -6.91 -15.04 2.60
C ILE A 404 -8.25 -15.55 3.12
N THR A 405 -9.15 -15.93 2.21
CA THR A 405 -10.46 -16.49 2.57
C THR A 405 -10.32 -17.72 3.48
N ASP A 406 -9.44 -18.65 3.13
CA ASP A 406 -9.23 -19.88 3.90
C ASP A 406 -8.70 -19.60 5.31
N LYS A 407 -7.78 -18.62 5.45
CA LYS A 407 -7.29 -18.13 6.74
C LYS A 407 -8.43 -17.60 7.62
N PHE A 408 -9.31 -16.77 7.07
CA PHE A 408 -10.43 -16.19 7.83
C PHE A 408 -11.50 -17.23 8.19
N VAL A 409 -11.79 -18.18 7.30
CA VAL A 409 -12.72 -19.29 7.59
C VAL A 409 -12.16 -20.18 8.72
N ALA A 410 -10.86 -20.48 8.71
CA ALA A 410 -10.21 -21.22 9.79
C ALA A 410 -10.27 -20.48 11.13
N GLU A 411 -10.14 -19.16 11.13
CA GLU A 411 -10.27 -18.34 12.34
C GLU A 411 -11.71 -18.34 12.88
N VAL A 412 -12.74 -18.31 12.00
CA VAL A 412 -14.15 -18.49 12.42
C VAL A 412 -14.34 -19.86 13.09
N ASP A 413 -13.81 -20.93 12.50
CA ASP A 413 -13.91 -22.29 13.05
C ASP A 413 -13.24 -22.42 14.41
N LYS A 414 -12.06 -21.81 14.57
CA LYS A 414 -11.34 -21.76 15.84
C LYS A 414 -12.14 -21.04 16.93
N ARG A 415 -12.76 -19.90 16.60
CA ARG A 415 -13.59 -19.13 17.54
C ARG A 415 -14.87 -19.87 17.91
N LEU A 416 -15.51 -20.53 16.95
CA LEU A 416 -16.67 -21.39 17.20
C LEU A 416 -16.31 -22.55 18.14
N ALA A 417 -15.20 -23.25 17.88
CA ALA A 417 -14.74 -24.36 18.73
C ALA A 417 -14.44 -23.90 20.16
N ALA A 418 -13.82 -22.73 20.32
CA ALA A 418 -13.60 -22.12 21.63
C ALA A 418 -14.94 -21.84 22.35
N LYS A 419 -15.93 -21.28 21.64
CA LYS A 419 -17.25 -20.97 22.19
C LYS A 419 -18.05 -22.23 22.55
N GLU A 420 -17.99 -23.28 21.73
CA GLU A 420 -18.60 -24.58 22.03
C GLU A 420 -17.96 -25.24 23.26
N ALA A 421 -16.63 -25.16 23.39
CA ALA A 421 -15.92 -25.65 24.56
C ALA A 421 -16.30 -24.89 25.84
N GLU A 422 -16.50 -23.56 25.76
CA GLU A 422 -17.04 -22.77 26.88
C GLU A 422 -18.44 -23.20 27.27
N LEU A 423 -19.32 -23.48 26.30
CA LEU A 423 -20.68 -23.97 26.55
C LEU A 423 -20.70 -25.37 27.18
N MET A 424 -19.69 -26.20 26.92
CA MET A 424 -19.58 -27.58 27.41
C MET A 424 -18.93 -27.71 28.79
N LYS A 425 -18.10 -26.75 29.20
CA LYS A 425 -17.44 -26.77 30.52
C LYS A 425 -18.48 -26.54 31.63
N VAL A 426 -18.65 -27.56 32.47
CA VAL A 426 -19.49 -27.56 33.67
C VAL A 426 -18.99 -26.53 34.66
#